data_AF-A0A964J292-F1
#
_entry.id   AF-A0A964J292-F1
#
_cell.length_a   1.000
_cell.length_b   1.000
_cell.length_c   1.000
_cell.angle_alpha   90.00
_cell.angle_beta   90.00
_cell.angle_gamma   90.00
#
_symmetry.space_group_name_H-M   'P 1'
#
loop_
_entity.id
_entity.type
_entity.pdbx_description
1 polymer ?
#
loop_
_entity_poly.entity_id
_entity_poly.type
_entity_poly.pdbx_seq_one_letter_code
_entity_poly.pdbx_strand_id
1 'polypeptide(L)'
;MFPTVTGKAWTRSGFRERVWVDAIEAASKHDREENGIAASVYEGFTFHLLRHTAGSLMALAGMDPAAASERLGHTDGGALFLRRYRHLYEGEKRTQAKKLGQLVDRERKRFEDAQRKANRLADT
;
A
#
# COMPACT_ATOMS: atom_id res chain seq x y z
N MET A 1 3.37 21.52 9.70
CA MET A 1 4.84 21.69 9.71
C MET A 1 5.37 21.17 11.04
N PHE A 2 6.54 20.52 11.05
CA PHE A 2 7.22 20.09 12.28
C PHE A 2 8.34 21.09 12.61
N PRO A 3 8.15 22.04 13.54
CA PRO A 3 9.17 23.00 13.88
C PRO A 3 10.21 22.42 14.88
N THR A 4 11.36 23.06 14.96
CA THR A 4 12.31 22.90 16.07
C THR A 4 11.74 23.54 17.33
N VAL A 5 12.39 23.31 18.48
CA VAL A 5 12.08 24.01 19.75
C VAL A 5 12.18 25.54 19.65
N THR A 6 12.90 26.05 18.66
CA THR A 6 13.03 27.49 18.36
C THR A 6 12.04 27.98 17.30
N GLY A 7 11.09 27.14 16.87
CA GLY A 7 10.07 27.49 15.88
C GLY A 7 10.53 27.44 14.42
N LYS A 8 11.81 27.12 14.16
CA LYS A 8 12.36 27.06 12.79
C LYS A 8 12.08 25.72 12.13
N ALA A 9 12.15 25.66 10.80
CA ALA A 9 12.07 24.39 10.08
C ALA A 9 13.32 23.53 10.33
N TRP A 10 13.14 22.21 10.40
CA TRP A 10 14.26 21.27 10.44
C TRP A 10 15.04 21.25 9.13
N THR A 11 16.37 21.25 9.24
CA THR A 11 17.24 20.82 8.13
C THR A 11 17.33 19.30 8.10
N ARG A 12 17.65 18.72 6.94
CA ARG A 12 17.82 17.27 6.79
C ARG A 12 18.85 16.70 7.77
N SER A 13 20.03 17.31 7.86
CA SER A 13 21.10 16.84 8.75
C SER A 13 20.75 17.05 10.22
N GLY A 14 20.18 18.22 10.56
CA GLY A 14 19.83 18.52 11.95
C GLY A 14 18.79 17.57 12.52
N PHE A 15 17.78 17.20 11.72
CA PHE A 15 16.78 16.21 12.13
C PHE A 15 17.38 14.80 12.24
N ARG A 16 18.27 14.42 11.31
CA ARG A 16 18.94 13.13 11.36
C ARG A 16 19.76 12.98 12.65
N GLU A 17 20.59 13.98 12.95
CA GLU A 17 21.54 13.90 14.07
C GLU A 17 20.86 14.00 15.43
N ARG A 18 19.83 14.83 15.58
CA ARG A 18 19.25 15.17 16.90
C ARG A 18 17.92 14.51 17.22
N VAL A 19 17.34 13.80 16.26
CA VAL A 19 16.05 13.13 16.45
C VAL A 19 16.13 11.70 15.95
N TRP A 20 16.58 11.50 14.71
CA TRP A 20 16.57 10.16 14.12
C TRP A 20 17.55 9.20 14.80
N VAL A 21 18.81 9.61 14.98
CA VAL A 21 19.83 8.74 15.59
C VAL A 21 19.39 8.32 16.99
N ASP A 22 19.00 9.28 17.83
CA ASP A 22 18.53 9.02 19.19
C ASP A 22 17.29 8.12 19.22
N ALA A 23 16.34 8.33 18.30
CA ALA A 23 15.15 7.48 18.19
C ALA A 23 15.49 6.04 17.79
N ILE A 24 16.44 5.85 16.86
CA ILE A 24 16.89 4.50 16.46
C ILE A 24 17.65 3.83 17.59
N GLU A 25 18.50 4.54 18.32
CA GLU A 25 19.22 3.98 19.47
C GLU A 25 18.26 3.54 20.56
N ALA A 26 17.29 4.40 20.91
CA ALA A 26 16.26 4.08 21.90
C ALA A 26 15.39 2.89 21.47
N ALA A 27 14.93 2.86 20.21
CA ALA A 27 14.15 1.74 19.68
C ALA A 27 14.96 0.45 19.65
N SER A 28 16.24 0.53 19.26
CA SER A 28 17.14 -0.63 19.24
C SER A 28 17.39 -1.19 20.63
N LYS A 29 17.54 -0.33 21.63
CA LYS A 29 17.69 -0.75 23.03
C LYS A 29 16.43 -1.47 23.52
N HIS A 30 15.27 -0.87 23.29
CA HIS A 30 14.00 -1.45 23.71
C HIS A 30 13.75 -2.83 23.07
N ASP A 31 14.01 -2.96 21.76
CA ASP A 31 13.85 -4.21 21.02
C ASP A 31 14.74 -5.34 21.56
N ARG A 32 15.99 -5.03 21.95
CA ARG A 32 16.90 -5.99 22.59
C ARG A 32 16.41 -6.41 23.97
N GLU A 33 15.96 -5.46 24.78
CA GLU A 33 15.44 -5.71 26.13
C GLU A 33 14.17 -6.56 26.10
N GLU A 34 13.24 -6.27 25.18
CA GLU A 34 11.97 -6.98 25.04
C GLU A 34 12.17 -8.41 24.51
N ASN A 35 13.01 -8.59 23.48
CA ASN A 35 13.16 -9.87 22.80
C ASN A 35 14.35 -10.71 23.34
N GLY A 36 15.19 -10.16 24.22
CA GLY A 36 16.37 -10.83 24.76
C GLY A 36 17.45 -11.16 23.72
N ILE A 37 17.45 -10.44 22.58
CA ILE A 37 18.37 -10.67 21.45
C ILE A 37 19.50 -9.62 21.42
N ALA A 38 20.67 -10.03 20.95
CA ALA A 38 21.82 -9.15 20.85
C ALA A 38 21.75 -8.17 19.67
N ALA A 39 21.08 -8.53 18.58
CA ALA A 39 20.93 -7.70 17.38
C ALA A 39 19.50 -7.17 17.28
N SER A 40 19.32 -5.90 16.93
CA SER A 40 18.00 -5.28 16.79
C SER A 40 17.61 -5.09 15.32
N VAL A 41 16.31 -5.21 15.03
CA VAL A 41 15.74 -4.91 13.71
C VAL A 41 15.87 -3.42 13.32
N TYR A 42 16.13 -2.56 14.29
CA TYR A 42 16.31 -1.13 14.08
C TYR A 42 17.77 -0.75 13.73
N GLU A 43 18.71 -1.69 13.81
CA GLU A 43 20.08 -1.46 13.34
C GLU A 43 20.10 -1.22 11.82
N GLY A 44 20.68 -0.08 11.41
CA GLY A 44 20.68 0.33 10.01
C GLY A 44 19.33 0.81 9.49
N PHE A 45 18.33 1.01 10.36
CA PHE A 45 17.02 1.51 9.96
C PHE A 45 17.11 2.94 9.41
N THR A 46 16.50 3.17 8.25
CA THR A 46 16.53 4.46 7.54
C THR A 46 15.14 5.03 7.34
N PHE A 47 15.04 6.35 7.12
CA PHE A 47 13.79 7.00 6.75
C PHE A 47 13.11 6.39 5.51
N HIS A 48 13.90 5.84 4.58
CA HIS A 48 13.34 5.20 3.39
C HIS A 48 12.55 3.92 3.75
N LEU A 49 12.89 3.25 4.86
CA LEU A 49 12.14 2.10 5.34
C LEU A 49 10.76 2.51 5.85
N LEU A 50 10.60 3.67 6.49
CA LEU A 50 9.27 4.19 6.85
C LEU A 50 8.39 4.41 5.62
N ARG A 51 8.96 4.95 4.53
CA ARG A 51 8.26 5.09 3.26
C ARG A 51 7.90 3.72 2.66
N HIS A 52 8.75 2.71 2.83
CA HIS A 52 8.44 1.34 2.45
C HIS A 52 7.30 0.74 3.28
N THR A 53 7.34 0.88 4.60
CA THR A 53 6.27 0.42 5.48
C THR A 53 4.94 1.06 5.12
N ALA A 54 4.91 2.36 4.87
CA ALA A 54 3.68 3.05 4.42
C ALA A 54 3.14 2.46 3.11
N GLY A 55 4.00 2.20 2.12
CA GLY A 55 3.60 1.56 0.87
C GLY A 55 3.09 0.12 1.05
N SER A 56 3.76 -0.67 1.90
CA SER A 56 3.33 -2.03 2.22
C SER A 56 1.96 -2.05 2.90
N LEU A 57 1.69 -1.12 3.82
CA LEU A 57 0.38 -1.00 4.48
C LEU A 57 -0.73 -0.60 3.51
N MET A 58 -0.46 0.33 2.58
CA MET A 58 -1.41 0.68 1.52
C MET A 58 -1.73 -0.52 0.62
N ALA A 59 -0.70 -1.29 0.26
CA ALA A 59 -0.86 -2.50 -0.54
C ALA A 59 -1.68 -3.59 0.18
N LEU A 60 -1.38 -3.84 1.46
CA LEU A 60 -2.12 -4.77 2.30
C LEU A 60 -3.60 -4.36 2.47
N ALA A 61 -3.87 -3.05 2.49
CA ALA A 61 -5.23 -2.53 2.54
C ALA A 61 -5.99 -2.64 1.19
N GLY A 62 -5.36 -3.15 0.12
CA GLY A 62 -5.96 -3.24 -1.20
C GLY A 62 -6.15 -1.88 -1.87
N MET A 63 -5.34 -0.88 -1.50
CA MET A 63 -5.44 0.45 -2.11
C MET A 63 -5.11 0.38 -3.60
N ASP A 64 -5.80 1.19 -4.40
CA ASP A 64 -5.50 1.33 -5.82
C ASP A 64 -4.02 1.73 -6.00
N PRO A 65 -3.24 1.02 -6.85
CA PRO A 65 -1.81 1.30 -7.00
C PRO A 65 -1.48 2.69 -7.53
N ALA A 66 -2.32 3.29 -8.38
CA ALA A 66 -2.09 4.64 -8.90
C ALA A 66 -2.30 5.67 -7.78
N ALA A 67 -3.40 5.55 -7.03
CA ALA A 67 -3.69 6.39 -5.86
C ALA A 67 -2.60 6.26 -4.77
N ALA A 68 -2.13 5.04 -4.51
CA ALA A 68 -1.05 4.80 -3.56
C ALA A 68 0.29 5.40 -4.04
N SER A 69 0.60 5.31 -5.34
CA SER A 69 1.78 5.96 -5.92
C SER A 69 1.72 7.47 -5.80
N GLU A 70 0.57 8.08 -6.11
CA GLU A 70 0.36 9.52 -6.00
C GLU A 70 0.55 10.00 -4.56
N ARG A 71 0.00 9.27 -3.58
CA ARG A 71 0.17 9.59 -2.15
C ARG A 71 1.62 9.52 -1.68
N LEU A 72 2.42 8.65 -2.29
CA LEU A 72 3.87 8.62 -2.08
C LEU A 72 4.59 9.73 -2.87
N GLY A 73 3.95 10.36 -3.85
CA GLY A 73 4.54 11.38 -4.70
C GLY A 73 5.32 10.79 -5.89
N HIS A 74 4.97 9.58 -6.33
CA HIS A 74 5.44 9.05 -7.61
C HIS A 74 4.53 9.55 -8.73
N THR A 75 5.11 9.87 -9.89
CA THR A 75 4.40 10.40 -11.06
C THR A 75 4.24 9.35 -12.17
N ASP A 76 4.52 8.08 -11.88
CA ASP A 76 4.60 6.99 -12.86
C ASP A 76 3.32 6.15 -12.94
N GLY A 77 2.19 6.68 -12.44
CA GLY A 77 0.89 6.03 -12.51
C GLY A 77 0.78 4.70 -11.75
N GLY A 78 1.68 4.41 -10.81
CA GLY A 78 1.64 3.17 -10.00
C GLY A 78 2.58 2.05 -10.45
N ALA A 79 3.37 2.26 -11.50
CA ALA A 79 4.30 1.24 -11.99
C ALA A 79 5.36 0.84 -10.94
N LEU A 80 6.01 1.81 -10.29
CA LEU A 80 6.99 1.60 -9.22
C LEU A 80 6.34 0.98 -7.98
N PHE A 81 5.11 1.39 -7.67
CA PHE A 81 4.35 0.83 -6.56
C PHE A 81 4.08 -0.66 -6.77
N LEU A 82 3.51 -1.03 -7.92
CA LEU A 82 3.26 -2.43 -8.26
C LEU A 82 4.55 -3.24 -8.31
N ARG A 83 5.62 -2.70 -8.91
CA ARG A 83 6.92 -3.39 -8.94
C ARG A 83 7.42 -3.75 -7.55
N ARG A 84 7.19 -2.90 -6.55
CA ARG A 84 7.66 -3.12 -5.18
C ARG A 84 6.70 -3.99 -4.35
N TYR A 85 5.40 -3.75 -4.44
CA TYR A 85 4.43 -4.26 -3.47
C TYR A 85 3.43 -5.28 -4.03
N ARG A 86 3.50 -5.64 -5.32
CA ARG A 86 2.54 -6.58 -5.95
C ARG A 86 2.38 -7.90 -5.20
N HIS A 87 3.44 -8.40 -4.55
CA HIS A 87 3.39 -9.63 -3.77
C HIS A 87 2.46 -9.56 -2.54
N LEU A 88 2.12 -8.35 -2.08
CA LEU A 88 1.16 -8.14 -0.99
C LEU A 88 -0.31 -8.21 -1.46
N TYR A 89 -0.54 -8.25 -2.77
CA TYR A 89 -1.87 -8.39 -3.39
C TYR A 89 -2.21 -9.84 -3.78
N GLU A 90 -1.42 -10.85 -3.39
CA GLU A 90 -1.64 -12.23 -3.86
C GLU A 90 -3.02 -12.81 -3.44
N GLY A 91 -3.53 -12.42 -2.26
CA GLY A 91 -4.91 -12.76 -1.85
C GLY A 91 -5.98 -12.10 -2.71
N GLU A 92 -5.64 -10.99 -3.36
CA GLU A 92 -6.54 -10.21 -4.19
C GLU A 92 -6.74 -10.84 -5.58
N LYS A 93 -5.75 -11.51 -6.16
CA LYS A 93 -5.89 -12.14 -7.50
C LYS A 93 -7.08 -13.10 -7.55
N ARG A 94 -7.23 -13.96 -6.54
CA ARG A 94 -8.36 -14.90 -6.45
C ARG A 94 -9.68 -14.17 -6.23
N THR A 95 -9.67 -13.12 -5.43
CA THR A 95 -10.87 -12.31 -5.13
C THR A 95 -11.32 -11.51 -6.35
N GLN A 96 -10.40 -10.89 -7.08
CA GLN A 96 -10.65 -10.16 -8.32
C GLN A 96 -11.15 -11.09 -9.42
N ALA A 97 -10.54 -12.28 -9.58
CA ALA A 97 -11.00 -13.28 -10.55
C ALA A 97 -12.45 -13.72 -10.25
N LYS A 98 -12.80 -13.94 -8.97
CA LYS A 98 -14.18 -14.25 -8.57
C LYS A 98 -15.15 -13.11 -8.88
N LYS A 99 -14.78 -11.86 -8.57
CA LYS A 99 -15.60 -10.68 -8.88
C LYS A 99 -15.83 -10.54 -10.39
N LEU A 100 -14.79 -10.75 -11.19
CA LEU A 100 -14.89 -10.72 -12.65
C LEU A 100 -15.83 -11.81 -13.17
N GLY A 101 -15.68 -13.05 -12.70
CA GLY A 101 -16.57 -14.16 -13.07
C GLY A 101 -18.04 -13.85 -12.77
N GLN A 102 -18.32 -13.32 -11.58
CA GLN A 102 -19.68 -12.91 -11.19
C GLN A 102 -20.26 -11.81 -12.09
N LEU A 103 -19.43 -10.84 -12.51
CA LEU A 103 -19.86 -9.78 -13.42
C LEU A 103 -20.18 -10.34 -14.81
N VAL A 104 -19.29 -11.18 -15.35
CA VAL A 104 -19.47 -11.81 -16.67
C VAL A 104 -20.74 -12.67 -16.68
N ASP A 105 -20.97 -13.48 -15.66
CA ASP A 105 -22.18 -14.32 -15.56
C ASP A 105 -23.47 -13.49 -15.48
N ARG A 106 -23.42 -12.35 -14.78
CA ARG A 106 -24.55 -11.43 -14.67
C ARG A 106 -24.90 -10.81 -16.03
N GLU A 107 -23.90 -10.28 -16.72
CA GLU A 107 -24.12 -9.66 -18.04
C GLU A 107 -24.57 -10.71 -19.06
N ARG A 108 -23.99 -11.92 -19.05
CA ARG A 108 -24.44 -13.02 -19.91
C ARG A 108 -25.92 -13.34 -19.73
N LYS A 109 -26.39 -13.52 -18.49
CA LYS A 109 -27.81 -13.77 -18.20
C LYS A 109 -28.69 -12.63 -18.69
N ARG A 110 -28.28 -11.38 -18.48
CA ARG A 110 -29.00 -10.19 -18.94
C ARG A 110 -29.17 -10.17 -20.46
N PHE A 111 -28.13 -10.54 -21.21
CA PHE A 111 -28.20 -10.68 -22.66
C PHE A 111 -29.13 -11.82 -23.10
N GLU A 112 -29.00 -13.01 -22.48
CA GLU A 112 -29.84 -14.17 -22.78
C GLU A 112 -31.34 -13.85 -22.56
N ASP A 113 -31.66 -13.16 -21.46
CA ASP A 113 -33.03 -12.75 -21.14
C ASP A 113 -33.58 -11.69 -22.11
N ALA A 114 -32.75 -10.71 -22.50
CA ALA A 114 -33.12 -9.72 -23.50
C ALA A 114 -33.42 -10.35 -24.86
N GLN A 115 -32.62 -11.33 -25.28
CA GLN A 115 -32.79 -12.03 -26.55
C GLN A 115 -34.03 -12.95 -26.54
N ARG A 116 -34.29 -13.64 -25.43
CA ARG A 116 -35.54 -14.40 -25.23
C ARG A 116 -36.79 -13.52 -25.25
N LYS A 117 -36.70 -12.30 -24.75
CA LYS A 117 -37.82 -11.32 -24.81
C LYS A 117 -38.04 -10.82 -26.24
N ALA A 118 -36.97 -10.51 -26.96
CA ALA A 118 -37.04 -10.08 -28.36
C ALA A 118 -37.68 -11.15 -29.26
N ASN A 119 -37.26 -12.42 -29.14
CA ASN A 119 -37.83 -13.50 -29.93
C ASN A 119 -39.32 -13.71 -29.67
N ARG A 120 -39.77 -13.61 -28.40
CA ARG A 120 -41.19 -13.73 -28.04
C ARG A 120 -42.08 -12.62 -28.60
N LEU A 121 -41.51 -11.43 -28.86
CA LEU A 121 -42.24 -10.31 -29.47
C LEU A 121 -42.28 -10.39 -31.00
N ALA A 122 -41.39 -11.17 -31.61
CA ALA A 122 -41.36 -11.39 -33.06
C ALA A 122 -42.34 -12.50 -33.51
N ASP A 123 -42.75 -13.37 -32.58
CA ASP A 123 -43.68 -14.48 -32.82
C ASP A 123 -45.17 -14.13 -32.56
N THR A 124 -45.49 -12.87 -32.26
CA THR A 124 -46.85 -12.32 -32.08
C THR A 124 -47.20 -11.32 -33.18
#